data_AF-A0A941ITM7-F1
#
_entry.id   AF-A0A941ITM7-F1
#
_cell.length_a   1.000
_cell.length_b   1.000
_cell.length_c   1.000
_cell.angle_alpha   90.00
_cell.angle_beta   90.00
_cell.angle_gamma   90.00
#
_symmetry.space_group_name_H-M   'P 1'
#
loop_
_entity.id
_entity.type
_entity.pdbx_description
1 polymer ?
#
loop_
_entity_poly.entity_id
_entity_poly.type
_entity_poly.pdbx_seq_one_letter_code
_entity_poly.pdbx_strand_id
1 'polypeptide(L)' 'VPESQANFVWLRLGERTMEFAQGCEQAGVVIRPFAGEGVRVTIGETEANDIFLKVAEGFHKQL' A
#
# COMPACT_ATOMS: atom_id res chain seq x y z
N VAL A 1 -10.04 25.97 -2.90
CA VAL A 1 -9.54 25.03 -1.87
C VAL A 1 -8.12 24.66 -2.27
N PRO A 2 -7.10 24.81 -1.41
CA PRO A 2 -5.71 24.56 -1.81
C PRO A 2 -5.46 23.07 -2.08
N GLU A 3 -4.41 22.75 -2.84
CA GLU A 3 -3.98 21.36 -3.08
C GLU A 3 -3.65 20.66 -1.75
N SER A 4 -4.32 19.55 -1.47
CA SER A 4 -4.02 18.69 -0.32
C SER A 4 -2.68 17.97 -0.56
N GLN A 5 -1.61 18.43 0.10
CA GLN A 5 -0.30 17.76 0.23
C GLN A 5 -0.40 16.57 1.20
N ALA A 6 -1.19 15.56 0.84
CA ALA A 6 -1.47 14.44 1.74
C ALA A 6 -0.22 13.61 2.06
N ASN A 7 -0.14 13.06 3.27
CA ASN A 7 0.92 12.15 3.70
C ASN A 7 0.65 10.69 3.28
N PHE A 8 0.09 10.46 2.10
CA PHE A 8 -0.20 9.11 1.62
C PHE A 8 -0.12 8.99 0.10
N VAL A 9 0.08 7.77 -0.39
CA VAL A 9 -0.09 7.39 -1.80
C VAL A 9 -1.29 6.47 -1.97
N TRP A 10 -1.86 6.45 -3.17
CA TRP A 10 -2.98 5.59 -3.55
C TRP A 10 -2.54 4.61 -4.63
N LEU A 11 -2.75 3.31 -4.41
CA LEU A 11 -2.50 2.28 -5.42
C LEU A 11 -3.81 1.65 -5.86
N ARG A 12 -4.08 1.67 -7.18
CA ARG A 12 -5.27 1.07 -7.79
C ARG A 12 -5.01 -0.40 -8.09
N LEU A 13 -5.48 -1.29 -7.21
CA LEU A 13 -5.24 -2.73 -7.28
C LEU A 13 -6.50 -3.55 -7.62
N GLY A 14 -7.68 -2.93 -7.59
CA GLY A 14 -8.94 -3.60 -7.93
C GLY A 14 -9.20 -4.80 -7.02
N GLU A 15 -9.55 -5.95 -7.62
CA GLU A 15 -9.81 -7.21 -6.89
C GLU A 15 -8.62 -7.71 -6.07
N ARG A 16 -7.38 -7.33 -6.46
CA ARG A 16 -6.15 -7.74 -5.76
C ARG A 16 -5.85 -6.90 -4.51
N THR A 17 -6.70 -5.94 -4.18
CA THR A 17 -6.50 -5.04 -3.04
C THR A 17 -6.32 -5.78 -1.71
N MET A 18 -7.17 -6.76 -1.43
CA MET A 18 -7.15 -7.47 -0.16
C MET A 18 -5.95 -8.43 -0.05
N GLU A 19 -5.58 -9.08 -1.17
CA GLU A 19 -4.39 -9.92 -1.28
C GLU A 19 -3.12 -9.12 -0.95
N PHE A 20 -2.99 -7.94 -1.56
CA PHE A 20 -1.86 -7.06 -1.32
C PHE A 20 -1.80 -6.55 0.13
N ALA A 21 -2.93 -6.12 0.69
CA ALA A 21 -3.00 -5.66 2.07
C ALA A 21 -2.62 -6.75 3.08
N GLN A 22 -3.04 -8.00 2.83
CA GLN A 22 -2.63 -9.14 3.64
C GLN A 22 -1.12 -9.41 3.53
N GLY A 23 -0.54 -9.29 2.34
CA GLY A 23 0.91 -9.40 2.13
C GLY A 23 1.70 -8.35 2.92
N CYS A 24 1.22 -7.10 2.95
CA CYS A 24 1.82 -6.05 3.77
C CYS A 24 1.70 -6.36 5.27
N GLU A 25 0.53 -6.78 5.74
CA GLU A 25 0.31 -7.12 7.17
C GLU A 25 1.24 -8.25 7.63
N GLN A 26 1.39 -9.30 6.82
CA GLN A 26 2.32 -10.40 7.08
C GLN A 26 3.79 -9.96 7.13
N ALA A 27 4.16 -8.94 6.35
CA ALA A 27 5.49 -8.33 6.37
C ALA A 27 5.69 -7.36 7.56
N GLY A 28 4.66 -7.12 8.37
CA GLY A 28 4.72 -6.26 9.54
C GLY A 28 4.33 -4.79 9.29
N VAL A 29 3.71 -4.48 8.15
CA VAL A 29 3.24 -3.12 7.83
C VAL A 29 1.75 -3.11 7.54
N VAL A 30 1.01 -2.29 8.29
CA VAL A 30 -0.43 -2.14 8.08
C VAL A 30 -0.72 -0.98 7.13
N ILE A 31 -1.45 -1.26 6.06
CA ILE A 31 -1.98 -0.27 5.11
C ILE A 31 -3.51 -0.24 5.16
N ARG A 32 -4.14 0.76 4.54
CA ARG A 32 -5.61 0.89 4.53
C ARG A 32 -6.19 0.40 3.18
N PRO A 33 -6.77 -0.81 3.11
CA PRO A 33 -7.44 -1.27 1.90
C PRO A 33 -8.86 -0.71 1.75
N PHE A 34 -9.28 -0.60 0.49
CA PHE A 34 -10.64 -0.34 0.03
C PHE A 34 -10.97 -1.43 -1.01
N ALA A 35 -11.67 -2.47 -0.56
CA ALA A 35 -11.91 -3.69 -1.34
C ALA A 35 -12.51 -3.38 -2.73
N GLY A 36 -11.96 -4.02 -3.76
CA GLY A 36 -12.37 -3.81 -5.16
C GLY A 36 -11.83 -2.51 -5.79
N GLU A 37 -11.17 -1.64 -5.03
CA GLU A 37 -10.70 -0.33 -5.51
C GLU A 37 -9.17 -0.21 -5.44
N GLY A 38 -8.61 -0.26 -4.23
CA GLY A 38 -7.19 0.00 -4.02
C GLY A 38 -6.80 0.18 -2.56
N VAL A 39 -5.55 0.59 -2.35
CA VAL A 39 -5.00 0.83 -1.01
C VAL A 39 -4.54 2.27 -0.85
N ARG A 40 -4.80 2.83 0.33
CA ARG A 40 -4.20 4.08 0.80
C ARG A 40 -3.03 3.74 1.72
N VAL A 41 -1.84 4.20 1.35
CA VAL A 41 -0.60 3.92 2.06
C VAL A 41 -0.05 5.22 2.62
N THR A 42 -0.10 5.37 3.94
CA THR A 42 0.49 6.53 4.63
C THR A 42 2.00 6.49 4.49
N ILE A 43 2.62 7.63 4.19
CA ILE A 43 4.08 7.81 4.26
C ILE A 43 4.42 8.05 5.73
N GLY A 44 5.06 7.05 6.35
CA GLY A 44 5.44 7.06 7.76
C GLY A 44 6.96 7.00 7.92
N GLU A 45 7.42 6.22 8.90
CA GLU A 45 8.82 5.93 9.14
C GLU A 45 9.48 5.27 7.92
N THR A 46 10.76 5.58 7.69
CA THR A 46 11.53 5.06 6.55
C THR A 46 11.55 3.54 6.53
N GLU A 47 11.70 2.91 7.69
CA GLU A 47 11.74 1.46 7.87
C GLU A 47 10.42 0.80 7.44
N ALA A 48 9.28 1.39 7.82
CA ALA A 48 7.96 0.92 7.40
C ALA A 48 7.76 1.11 5.89
N ASN A 49 8.20 2.25 5.34
CA ASN A 49 8.13 2.51 3.90
C ASN A 49 9.02 1.53 3.11
N ASP A 50 10.21 1.18 3.61
CA ASP A 50 11.13 0.23 2.97
C ASP A 50 10.57 -1.19 2.94
N ILE A 51 9.94 -1.64 4.04
CA ILE A 51 9.24 -2.93 4.08
C ILE A 51 8.10 -2.93 3.06
N PHE A 52 7.28 -1.88 3.05
CA PHE A 52 6.20 -1.72 2.08
C PHE A 52 6.70 -1.78 0.63
N LEU A 53 7.79 -1.08 0.31
CA LEU A 53 8.37 -1.06 -1.04
C LEU A 53 8.86 -2.45 -1.48
N LYS A 54 9.44 -3.25 -0.57
CA LYS A 54 9.84 -4.63 -0.86
C LYS A 54 8.64 -5.53 -1.17
N VAL A 55 7.55 -5.40 -0.41
CA VAL A 55 6.30 -6.13 -0.68
C VAL A 55 5.71 -5.70 -2.02
N ALA A 56 5.66 -4.40 -2.29
CA ALA A 56 5.18 -3.85 -3.56
C ALA A 56 5.98 -4.34 -4.77
N GLU A 57 7.31 -4.39 -4.66
CA GLU A 57 8.18 -4.92 -5.72
C GLU A 57 7.92 -6.41 -5.97
N GLY A 58 7.83 -7.21 -4.90
CA GLY A 58 7.55 -8.65 -5.01
C GLY A 58 6.19 -8.93 -5.64
N PHE A 59 5.16 -8.19 -5.20
CA PHE A 59 3.80 -8.29 -5.72
C PHE A 59 3.72 -7.86 -7.19
N HIS A 60 4.44 -6.82 -7.58
CA HIS A 60 4.45 -6.33 -8.96
C HIS A 60 5.05 -7.35 -9.94
N LYS A 61 6.08 -8.09 -9.53
CA LYS A 61 6.69 -9.15 -10.35
C LYS A 61 5.77 -10.36 -10.55
N GLN A 62 4.67 -10.45 -9.81
CA GLN A 62 3.67 -11.52 -9.87
C GLN A 62 2.38 -11.09 -10.59
N LEU A 63 2.27 -9.82 -11.01
CA LEU A 63 1.24 -9.36 -11.95
C LEU A 63 1.58 -9.82 -13.36
#